data_AF-V6M1E5-F1
#
_entry.id   AF-V6M1E5-F1
#
_cell.length_a   1.000
_cell.length_b   1.000
_cell.length_c   1.000
_cell.angle_alpha   90.00
_cell.angle_beta   90.00
_cell.angle_gamma   90.00
#
_symmetry.space_group_name_H-M   'P 1'
#
loop_
_entity.id
_entity.type
_entity.pdbx_description
1 polymer ?
#
loop_
_entity_poly.entity_id
_entity_poly.type
_entity_poly.pdbx_seq_one_letter_code
_entity_poly.pdbx_strand_id
1 'polypeptide(L)' 'MENKKTIYFLCTGNSCRSQMAEAWGKKYLGDAWNVYSAGIEARMKKFKETGD' A
#
# COMPACT_ATOMS: atom_id res chain seq x y z
N MET A 1 14.27 19.59 3.28
CA MET A 1 13.27 18.53 3.57
C MET A 1 14.04 17.25 3.72
N GLU A 2 14.01 16.67 4.90
CA GLU A 2 14.73 15.42 5.18
C GLU A 2 14.12 14.31 4.32
N ASN A 3 14.97 13.55 3.62
CA ASN A 3 14.51 12.52 2.69
C ASN A 3 13.85 11.39 3.49
N LYS A 4 12.51 11.40 3.55
CA LYS A 4 11.73 10.33 4.19
C LYS A 4 12.09 9.00 3.54
N LYS A 5 12.46 8.04 4.37
CA LYS A 5 12.70 6.67 3.91
C LYS A 5 11.38 6.07 3.42
N THR A 6 11.47 5.18 2.45
CA THR A 6 10.30 4.50 1.88
C THR A 6 10.18 3.09 2.45
N ILE A 7 8.98 2.73 2.87
CA ILE A 7 8.62 1.38 3.30
C ILE A 7 7.50 0.83 2.41
N TYR A 8 7.64 -0.44 2.00
CA TYR A 8 6.75 -1.09 1.05
C TYR A 8 6.28 -2.46 1.58
N PHE A 9 4.99 -2.58 1.89
CA PHE A 9 4.41 -3.82 2.39
C PHE A 9 3.91 -4.71 1.25
N LEU A 10 4.43 -5.92 1.17
CA LEU A 10 4.05 -6.91 0.15
C LEU A 10 3.17 -8.01 0.74
N CYS A 11 2.11 -8.38 0.04
CA CYS A 11 1.44 -9.67 0.26
C CYS A 11 1.08 -10.31 -1.08
N THR A 12 0.42 -11.47 -1.07
CA THR A 12 0.07 -12.17 -2.31
C THR A 12 -0.78 -11.31 -3.25
N GLY A 13 -1.84 -10.68 -2.76
CA GLY A 13 -2.85 -10.06 -3.63
C GLY A 13 -3.29 -8.64 -3.29
N ASN A 14 -2.57 -7.95 -2.41
CA ASN A 14 -2.90 -6.61 -1.92
C ASN A 14 -4.35 -6.42 -1.44
N SER A 15 -4.93 -7.37 -0.72
CA SER A 15 -6.35 -7.33 -0.35
C SER A 15 -6.64 -7.30 1.15
N CYS A 16 -5.65 -7.55 2.00
CA CYS A 16 -5.89 -7.67 3.44
C CYS A 16 -4.67 -7.22 4.24
N ARG A 17 -3.71 -8.12 4.48
CA ARG A 17 -2.50 -7.89 5.31
C ARG A 17 -1.72 -6.63 4.92
N SER A 18 -1.40 -6.48 3.63
CA SER A 18 -0.58 -5.35 3.18
C SER A 18 -1.33 -4.01 3.21
N GLN A 19 -2.66 -4.00 2.99
CA GLN A 19 -3.48 -2.79 3.11
C GLN A 19 -3.66 -2.37 4.57
N MET A 20 -3.87 -3.33 5.47
CA MET A 20 -3.91 -3.04 6.92
C MET A 20 -2.58 -2.45 7.39
N ALA A 21 -1.45 -3.03 6.96
CA ALA A 21 -0.12 -2.51 7.29
C ALA A 21 0.12 -1.10 6.74
N GLU A 22 -0.33 -0.81 5.52
CA GLU A 22 -0.25 0.55 4.95
C GLU A 22 -1.07 1.56 5.76
N ALA A 23 -2.30 1.23 6.13
CA ALA A 23 -3.16 2.12 6.90
C ALA A 23 -2.56 2.45 8.28
N TRP A 24 -2.07 1.43 8.99
CA TRP A 24 -1.38 1.64 10.27
C TRP A 24 -0.06 2.37 10.11
N GLY A 25 0.72 2.05 9.08
CA GLY A 25 1.98 2.73 8.77
C GLY A 25 1.76 4.22 8.47
N LYS A 26 0.73 4.58 7.70
CA LYS A 26 0.38 5.98 7.47
C LYS A 26 -0.02 6.69 8.77
N LYS A 27 -0.79 6.02 9.63
CA LYS A 27 -1.23 6.57 10.92
C LYS A 27 -0.08 6.84 11.89
N TYR A 28 0.92 5.97 11.96
CA TYR A 28 1.98 6.05 12.97
C TYR A 28 3.33 6.53 12.44
N LEU A 29 3.61 6.36 11.15
CA LEU A 29 4.91 6.63 10.55
C LEU A 29 4.85 7.73 9.48
N GLY A 30 3.67 8.29 9.16
CA GLY A 30 3.48 9.22 8.05
C GLY A 30 4.34 10.49 8.14
N ASP A 31 4.72 10.92 9.34
CA ASP A 31 5.59 12.08 9.54
C ASP A 31 7.05 11.81 9.16
N ALA A 32 7.51 10.56 9.23
CA ALA A 32 8.92 10.19 9.00
C ALA A 32 9.14 9.27 7.78
N TRP A 33 8.10 8.62 7.26
CA TRP A 33 8.19 7.60 6.21
C TRP A 33 7.17 7.80 5.09
N ASN A 34 7.58 7.45 3.88
CA ASN A 34 6.65 7.21 2.77
C ASN A 34 6.19 5.74 2.84
N VAL A 35 4.88 5.52 2.98
CA VAL A 35 4.31 4.18 3.25
C VAL A 35 3.42 3.74 2.09
N TYR A 36 3.68 2.55 1.55
CA TYR A 36 2.95 1.97 0.42
C TYR A 36 2.72 0.46 0.60
N SER A 37 1.84 -0.12 -0.21
CA SER A 37 1.66 -1.58 -0.31
C SER A 37 1.40 -2.08 -1.74
N ALA A 38 1.74 -3.34 -2.01
CA ALA A 38 1.33 -4.05 -3.23
C ALA A 38 1.12 -5.55 -3.06
N GLY A 39 0.74 -6.18 -4.17
CA GLY A 39 0.52 -7.60 -4.34
C GLY A 39 1.59 -8.17 -5.28
N ILE A 40 2.09 -9.37 -5.01
CA ILE A 40 3.01 -10.07 -5.92
C ILE A 40 2.28 -10.72 -7.09
N GLU A 41 1.03 -11.15 -6.88
CA GLU A 41 0.18 -11.52 -8.00
C GLU A 41 -0.14 -10.23 -8.76
N ALA A 42 0.28 -10.19 -10.01
CA ALA A 42 -0.24 -9.25 -11.00
C ALA A 42 -1.69 -9.63 -11.31
N ARG A 43 -2.57 -9.54 -10.30
CA ARG A 43 -3.96 -9.23 -10.57
C ARG A 43 -3.88 -7.83 -11.13
N MET A 44 -3.80 -7.75 -12.46
CA MET A 44 -4.18 -6.54 -13.20
C MET A 44 -5.43 -6.09 -12.47
N LYS A 45 -5.39 -4.94 -11.79
CA LYS A 45 -6.63 -4.30 -11.40
C LYS A 45 -7.31 -4.18 -12.76
N LYS A 46 -8.28 -5.07 -13.06
CA LYS A 46 -9.40 -4.64 -13.87
C LYS A 46 -9.82 -3.40 -13.13
N PHE A 47 -9.46 -2.24 -13.69
CA PHE A 47 -10.26 -1.05 -13.51
C PHE A 47 -11.67 -1.59 -13.62
N LYS A 48 -12.37 -1.65 -12.49
CA LYS A 48 -13.73 -2.13 -12.53
C LYS A 48 -14.38 -1.18 -13.52
N GLU A 49 -14.75 -1.73 -14.67
CA GLU A 49 -15.89 -1.28 -15.46
C GLU A 49 -17.16 -1.47 -14.60
N THR A 50 -17.16 -0.95 -13.37
CA THR A 50 -18.38 -0.63 -12.66
C THR A 50 -18.61 0.81 -13.03
N GLY A 51 -19.44 0.99 -14.05
CA GLY A 51 -20.19 2.22 -14.23
C GLY A 51 -20.92 2.51 -12.93
N ASP A 52 -20.44 3.55 -12.28
CA ASP A 52 -21.15 4.47 -11.39
C ASP A 52 -20.68 5.87 -11.83
#